data_AF-A0A8T0QCS9-F1
#
_entry.id   AF-A0A8T0QCS9-F1
#
_cell.length_a   1.000
_cell.length_b   1.000
_cell.length_c   1.000
_cell.angle_alpha   90.00
_cell.angle_beta   90.00
_cell.angle_gamma   90.00
#
_symmetry.space_group_name_H-M   'P 1'
#
loop_
_entity.id
_entity.type
_entity.pdbx_description
1 polymer ?
#
loop_
_entity_poly.entity_id
_entity_poly.type
_entity_poly.pdbx_seq_one_letter_code
_entity_poly.pdbx_strand_id
1 'polypeptide(L)'
;MSGTGIGSFNDRIRDAINGGSPFGNPLQQGFSTGLFLEPNGFYQGNETETRLTLATYSDHIQIGLAGNLKDYVLISHTGEVKKGSEVRTFDGSPVGYTSSPIETINYASAHDNETLFDIISLKTLMSLSIDERCRINHLSTSIIALSQGIPFFHAGDEILRSKSLDRDSYNSGDWFNKLDFTYETNNCGVGLPPREKNEGSWPLMKQRLENPSFKPTKDHILAALDNFVDILKIRYSSPLFRLTTASDIEQRVHFHNTGPSLVPGVIIMSIEDARNDTYEMAQLDKNFTCVVTVFNACPHEVSMEIPDLMSMELQLHPVQVNSSDALVRQSAFDSTTGRFTVPTRTTAVFVEPRC
;
A
#
# COMPACT_ATOMS: atom_id res chain seq x y z
N MET A 1 -0.80 -13.06 21.15
CA MET A 1 -2.06 -12.29 21.18
C MET A 1 -3.12 -12.81 20.19
N SER A 2 -2.80 -13.75 19.28
CA SER A 2 -3.81 -14.35 18.39
C SER A 2 -4.99 -14.96 19.18
N GLY A 3 -6.22 -14.68 18.74
CA GLY A 3 -7.46 -15.19 19.35
C GLY A 3 -7.91 -14.46 20.62
N THR A 4 -7.35 -13.29 20.92
CA THR A 4 -7.69 -12.49 22.11
C THR A 4 -8.58 -11.29 21.80
N GLY A 5 -8.72 -10.91 20.53
CA GLY A 5 -9.40 -9.68 20.10
C GLY A 5 -8.62 -8.38 20.35
N ILE A 6 -7.36 -8.48 20.80
CA ILE A 6 -6.47 -7.33 21.01
C ILE A 6 -5.57 -7.15 19.78
N GLY A 7 -5.63 -5.95 19.18
CA GLY A 7 -4.84 -5.55 18.02
C GLY A 7 -3.33 -5.51 18.28
N SER A 8 -2.53 -5.93 17.30
CA SER A 8 -1.09 -5.69 17.25
C SER A 8 -0.65 -5.15 15.88
N PHE A 9 0.35 -4.28 15.88
CA PHE A 9 0.96 -3.72 14.67
C PHE A 9 1.52 -4.81 13.76
N ASN A 10 1.11 -4.78 12.50
CA ASN A 10 1.59 -5.66 11.44
C ASN A 10 2.81 -5.05 10.76
N ASP A 11 4.00 -5.35 11.28
CA ASP A 11 5.29 -5.02 10.69
C ASP A 11 5.56 -5.70 9.34
N ARG A 12 4.94 -6.86 9.05
CA ARG A 12 5.15 -7.57 7.78
C ARG A 12 4.67 -6.77 6.58
N ILE A 13 3.45 -6.20 6.65
CA ILE A 13 2.94 -5.35 5.57
C ILE A 13 3.74 -4.04 5.46
N ARG A 14 4.15 -3.44 6.57
CA ARG A 14 5.01 -2.24 6.60
C ARG A 14 6.31 -2.48 5.83
N ASP A 15 7.01 -3.54 6.20
CA ASP A 15 8.33 -3.87 5.64
C ASP A 15 8.23 -4.31 4.17
N ALA A 16 7.13 -4.97 3.79
CA ALA A 16 6.89 -5.33 2.40
C ALA A 16 6.56 -4.14 1.49
N ILE A 17 5.77 -3.17 1.98
CA ILE A 17 5.47 -1.93 1.25
C ILE A 17 6.74 -1.10 1.10
N ASN A 18 7.44 -0.83 2.21
CA ASN A 18 8.55 0.12 2.25
C ASN A 18 9.88 -0.50 1.79
N GLY A 19 10.17 -1.75 2.14
CA GLY A 19 11.42 -2.44 1.83
C GLY A 19 12.40 -2.54 2.99
N GLY A 20 12.96 -3.73 3.18
CA GLY A 20 13.92 -4.02 4.23
C GLY A 20 13.28 -4.05 5.60
N SER A 21 13.93 -3.42 6.58
CA SER A 21 13.40 -3.21 7.93
C SER A 21 14.01 -1.93 8.51
N PRO A 22 13.47 -1.37 9.61
CA PRO A 22 14.04 -0.18 10.25
C PRO A 22 15.48 -0.34 10.76
N PHE A 23 15.97 -1.58 10.85
CA PHE A 23 17.32 -1.91 11.32
C PHE A 23 18.25 -2.40 10.19
N GLY A 24 17.72 -2.55 8.97
CA GLY A 24 18.45 -2.97 7.78
C GLY A 24 19.16 -1.82 7.07
N ASN A 25 19.64 -2.09 5.85
CA ASN A 25 20.20 -1.03 5.02
C ASN A 25 19.08 -0.05 4.58
N PRO A 26 19.25 1.27 4.77
CA PRO A 26 18.21 2.25 4.44
C PRO A 26 17.80 2.24 2.97
N LEU A 27 18.67 1.80 2.06
CA LEU A 27 18.42 1.78 0.61
C LEU A 27 17.75 0.49 0.10
N GLN A 28 17.46 -0.49 0.96
CA GLN A 28 16.74 -1.69 0.56
C GLN A 28 15.29 -1.36 0.17
N GLN A 29 14.91 -1.63 -1.07
CA GLN A 29 13.61 -1.30 -1.65
C GLN A 29 12.56 -2.36 -1.36
N GLY A 30 11.29 -1.96 -1.35
CA GLY A 30 10.12 -2.83 -1.23
C GLY A 30 9.18 -2.68 -2.43
N PHE A 31 7.95 -3.16 -2.26
CA PHE A 31 6.93 -3.17 -3.30
C PHE A 31 6.62 -1.77 -3.85
N SER A 32 6.47 -0.77 -2.97
CA SER A 32 6.11 0.60 -3.38
C SER A 32 7.31 1.46 -3.76
N THR A 33 8.51 1.11 -3.30
CA THR A 33 9.70 1.96 -3.44
C THR A 33 10.63 1.51 -4.58
N GLY A 34 10.14 0.69 -5.52
CA GLY A 34 10.81 0.38 -6.78
C GLY A 34 11.67 -0.88 -6.81
N LEU A 35 11.54 -1.81 -5.86
CA LEU A 35 12.29 -3.08 -5.92
C LEU A 35 12.02 -3.79 -7.25
N PHE A 36 13.07 -4.23 -7.95
CA PHE A 36 13.04 -4.82 -9.30
C PHE A 36 12.55 -3.87 -10.42
N LEU A 37 11.46 -3.14 -10.21
CA LEU A 37 10.83 -2.25 -11.19
C LEU A 37 11.72 -1.04 -11.52
N GLU A 38 12.33 -0.44 -10.50
CA GLU A 38 13.09 0.81 -10.59
C GLU A 38 14.28 0.81 -9.61
N PRO A 39 15.35 0.03 -9.89
CA PRO A 39 16.48 -0.11 -8.98
C PRO A 39 17.15 1.22 -8.63
N ASN A 40 17.37 1.49 -7.35
CA ASN A 40 17.93 2.76 -6.87
C ASN A 40 19.47 2.85 -6.90
N GLY A 41 20.15 1.83 -7.43
CA GLY A 41 21.63 1.74 -7.49
C GLY A 41 22.29 1.02 -6.32
N PHE A 42 21.57 0.74 -5.22
CA PHE A 42 22.05 -0.17 -4.17
C PHE A 42 21.89 -1.63 -4.62
N TYR A 43 22.98 -2.41 -4.53
CA TYR A 43 22.97 -3.81 -4.94
C TYR A 43 22.11 -4.64 -3.96
N GLN A 44 21.05 -5.26 -4.50
CA GLN A 44 20.07 -6.04 -3.74
C GLN A 44 19.93 -7.47 -4.29
N GLY A 45 20.93 -7.92 -5.03
CA GLY A 45 20.88 -9.15 -5.83
C GLY A 45 20.75 -8.88 -7.33
N ASN A 46 20.78 -9.94 -8.11
CA ASN A 46 20.53 -9.89 -9.55
C ASN A 46 19.03 -9.70 -9.87
N GLU A 47 18.69 -9.57 -11.15
CA GLU A 47 17.31 -9.35 -11.60
C GLU A 47 16.35 -10.47 -11.16
N THR A 48 16.78 -11.73 -11.23
CA THR A 48 15.99 -12.88 -10.78
C THR A 48 15.72 -12.82 -9.27
N GLU A 49 16.74 -12.51 -8.47
CA GLU A 49 16.66 -12.41 -7.01
C GLU A 49 15.76 -11.25 -6.57
N THR A 50 15.90 -10.09 -7.20
CA THR A 50 15.06 -8.91 -6.89
C THR A 50 13.62 -9.10 -7.33
N ARG A 51 13.38 -9.74 -8.49
CA ARG A 51 12.03 -10.12 -8.94
C ARG A 51 11.37 -11.09 -7.98
N LEU A 52 12.10 -12.10 -7.51
CA LEU A 52 11.62 -13.07 -6.52
C LEU A 52 11.30 -12.39 -5.18
N THR A 53 12.16 -11.46 -4.74
CA THR A 53 11.94 -10.69 -3.51
C THR A 53 10.71 -9.80 -3.63
N LEU A 54 10.50 -9.14 -4.77
CA LEU A 54 9.30 -8.36 -5.04
C LEU A 54 8.04 -9.23 -4.99
N ALA A 55 8.06 -10.40 -5.62
CA ALA A 55 6.95 -11.34 -5.61
C ALA A 55 6.65 -11.87 -4.19
N THR A 56 7.69 -12.11 -3.39
CA THR A 56 7.56 -12.48 -1.97
C THR A 56 6.91 -11.36 -1.16
N TYR A 57 7.30 -10.10 -1.37
CA TYR A 57 6.64 -8.96 -0.74
C TYR A 57 5.19 -8.79 -1.19
N SER A 58 4.86 -9.09 -2.45
CA SER A 58 3.45 -9.13 -2.90
C SER A 58 2.65 -10.15 -2.10
N ASP A 59 3.18 -11.35 -1.84
CA ASP A 59 2.50 -12.34 -0.98
C ASP A 59 2.29 -11.79 0.45
N HIS A 60 3.30 -11.14 1.03
CA HIS A 60 3.20 -10.55 2.37
C HIS A 60 2.12 -9.47 2.43
N ILE A 61 2.05 -8.60 1.42
CA ILE A 61 1.05 -7.54 1.32
C ILE A 61 -0.35 -8.12 1.13
N GLN A 62 -0.53 -9.14 0.29
CA GLN A 62 -1.83 -9.79 0.07
C GLN A 62 -2.35 -10.44 1.37
N ILE A 63 -1.51 -11.14 2.13
CA ILE A 63 -1.90 -11.65 3.45
C ILE A 63 -2.29 -10.52 4.41
N GLY A 64 -1.53 -9.42 4.43
CA GLY A 64 -1.87 -8.24 5.23
C GLY A 64 -3.19 -7.56 4.82
N LEU A 65 -3.43 -7.44 3.51
CA LEU A 65 -4.68 -6.93 2.93
C LEU A 65 -5.89 -7.79 3.30
N ALA A 66 -5.71 -9.09 3.47
CA ALA A 66 -6.72 -10.02 3.98
C ALA A 66 -6.74 -10.14 5.52
N GLY A 67 -6.34 -9.08 6.24
CA GLY A 67 -6.44 -9.02 7.70
C GLY A 67 -5.32 -9.76 8.44
N ASN A 68 -4.24 -10.14 7.76
CA ASN A 68 -3.09 -10.86 8.29
C ASN A 68 -3.42 -12.18 9.01
N LEU A 69 -4.48 -12.83 8.55
CA LEU A 69 -5.05 -14.03 9.15
C LEU A 69 -4.12 -15.24 8.96
N LYS A 70 -3.99 -16.03 10.01
CA LYS A 70 -3.15 -17.24 10.00
C LYS A 70 -3.68 -18.34 9.07
N ASP A 71 -4.99 -18.40 8.88
CA ASP A 71 -5.70 -19.47 8.15
C ASP A 71 -6.19 -19.05 6.76
N TYR A 72 -6.13 -17.76 6.41
CA TYR A 72 -6.46 -17.29 5.07
C TYR A 72 -5.55 -17.93 4.03
N VAL A 73 -6.13 -18.42 2.93
CA VAL A 73 -5.43 -19.20 1.91
C VAL A 73 -5.13 -18.32 0.70
N LEU A 74 -3.86 -18.28 0.29
CA LEU A 74 -3.35 -17.53 -0.84
C LEU A 74 -2.65 -18.49 -1.83
N ILE A 75 -2.81 -18.24 -3.13
CA ILE A 75 -1.89 -18.80 -4.14
C ILE A 75 -0.62 -17.95 -4.10
N SER A 76 0.45 -18.49 -3.51
CA SER A 76 1.71 -17.76 -3.38
C SER A 76 2.40 -17.54 -4.74
N HIS A 77 3.44 -16.70 -4.77
CA HIS A 77 4.21 -16.45 -6.00
C HIS A 77 4.86 -17.71 -6.60
N THR A 78 5.02 -18.80 -5.85
CA THR A 78 5.52 -20.07 -6.40
C THR A 78 4.42 -20.88 -7.10
N GLY A 79 3.15 -20.46 -6.97
CA GLY A 79 1.97 -21.21 -7.41
C GLY A 79 1.44 -22.21 -6.36
N GLU A 80 2.14 -22.36 -5.24
CA GLU A 80 1.68 -23.19 -4.13
C GLU A 80 0.56 -22.50 -3.36
N VAL A 81 -0.46 -23.26 -2.99
CA VAL A 81 -1.53 -22.84 -2.09
C VAL A 81 -0.99 -22.85 -0.66
N LYS A 82 -0.99 -21.70 0.00
CA LYS A 82 -0.45 -21.51 1.36
C LYS A 82 -1.41 -20.76 2.24
N LYS A 83 -1.53 -21.18 3.50
CA LYS A 83 -2.12 -20.37 4.55
C LYS A 83 -1.23 -19.18 4.87
N GLY A 84 -1.80 -18.09 5.40
CA GLY A 84 -1.05 -16.93 5.84
C GLY A 84 0.07 -17.27 6.83
N SER A 85 -0.14 -18.27 7.70
CA SER A 85 0.88 -18.76 8.65
C SER A 85 1.97 -19.65 8.03
N GLU A 86 1.77 -20.13 6.80
CA GLU A 86 2.74 -20.93 6.05
C GLU A 86 3.63 -20.06 5.17
N VAL A 87 3.15 -18.87 4.78
CA VAL A 87 4.01 -17.82 4.20
C VAL A 87 4.95 -17.31 5.29
N ARG A 88 6.26 -17.30 4.98
CA ARG A 88 7.30 -16.92 5.94
C ARG A 88 7.93 -15.57 5.59
N THR A 89 8.26 -14.82 6.61
CA THR A 89 9.17 -13.68 6.53
C THR A 89 10.60 -14.16 6.29
N PHE A 90 11.51 -13.25 5.93
CA PHE A 90 12.92 -13.61 5.64
C PHE A 90 13.69 -14.15 6.85
N ASP A 91 13.26 -13.84 8.07
CA ASP A 91 13.76 -14.40 9.33
C ASP A 91 13.05 -15.70 9.77
N GLY A 92 12.09 -16.20 8.98
CA GLY A 92 11.41 -17.48 9.19
C GLY A 92 10.14 -17.43 10.04
N SER A 93 9.72 -16.25 10.52
CA SER A 93 8.46 -16.07 11.23
C SER A 93 7.24 -16.23 10.30
N PRO A 94 6.06 -16.65 10.79
CA PRO A 94 4.84 -16.60 9.99
C PRO A 94 4.48 -15.14 9.62
N VAL A 95 3.98 -14.94 8.40
CA VAL A 95 3.43 -13.64 7.99
C VAL A 95 2.06 -13.42 8.64
N GLY A 96 1.11 -14.31 8.33
CA GLY A 96 -0.22 -14.31 8.93
C GLY A 96 -0.20 -14.93 10.31
N TYR A 97 -0.69 -14.21 11.32
CA TYR A 97 -0.65 -14.64 12.71
C TYR A 97 -1.97 -14.41 13.48
N THR A 98 -2.91 -13.66 12.93
CA THR A 98 -4.16 -13.30 13.62
C THR A 98 -5.26 -14.34 13.43
N SER A 99 -6.23 -14.35 14.34
CA SER A 99 -7.44 -15.18 14.24
C SER A 99 -8.67 -14.36 13.84
N SER A 100 -8.56 -13.02 13.83
CA SER A 100 -9.62 -12.10 13.42
C SER A 100 -9.00 -10.83 12.82
N PRO A 101 -9.64 -10.19 11.83
CA PRO A 101 -9.13 -8.94 11.26
C PRO A 101 -8.95 -7.82 12.29
N ILE A 102 -9.74 -7.80 13.38
CA ILE A 102 -9.61 -6.76 14.42
C ILE A 102 -8.30 -6.85 15.21
N GLU A 103 -7.59 -7.98 15.11
CA GLU A 103 -6.30 -8.18 15.76
C GLU A 103 -5.13 -7.60 14.94
N THR A 104 -5.39 -7.14 13.72
CA THR A 104 -4.38 -6.62 12.80
C THR A 104 -4.48 -5.10 12.69
N ILE A 105 -3.42 -4.42 13.14
CA ILE A 105 -3.22 -2.99 12.89
C ILE A 105 -2.26 -2.85 11.70
N ASN A 106 -2.79 -2.61 10.50
CA ASN A 106 -1.99 -2.42 9.29
C ASN A 106 -1.49 -0.98 9.21
N TYR A 107 -0.21 -0.79 8.91
CA TYR A 107 0.42 0.52 8.83
C TYR A 107 1.63 0.49 7.87
N ALA A 108 1.99 1.65 7.33
CA ALA A 108 3.23 1.85 6.57
C ALA A 108 4.20 2.83 7.27
N SER A 109 3.72 3.56 8.26
CA SER A 109 4.47 4.61 8.97
C SER A 109 3.89 4.83 10.36
N ALA A 110 4.74 5.27 11.28
CA ALA A 110 4.41 5.58 12.66
C ALA A 110 5.27 6.74 13.17
N HIS A 111 5.23 6.99 14.47
CA HIS A 111 6.01 8.05 15.10
C HIS A 111 7.50 7.70 15.19
N ASP A 112 7.81 6.43 15.39
CA ASP A 112 9.13 5.82 15.34
C ASP A 112 9.56 5.54 13.89
N ASN A 113 10.87 5.52 13.65
CA ASN A 113 11.48 5.39 12.32
C ASN A 113 11.21 6.61 11.44
N GLU A 114 11.62 6.54 10.17
CA GLU A 114 11.35 7.59 9.19
C GLU A 114 9.84 7.73 8.90
N THR A 115 9.40 8.94 8.58
CA THR A 115 8.03 9.17 8.06
C THR A 115 7.83 8.46 6.72
N LEU A 116 6.57 8.30 6.27
CA LEU A 116 6.30 7.71 4.97
C LEU A 116 6.93 8.50 3.82
N PHE A 117 6.89 9.83 3.88
CA PHE A 117 7.53 10.67 2.86
C PHE A 117 9.05 10.51 2.86
N ASP A 118 9.66 10.46 4.05
CA ASP A 118 11.11 10.33 4.21
C ASP A 118 11.61 8.96 3.73
N ILE A 119 10.93 7.87 4.09
CA ILE A 119 11.35 6.51 3.69
C ILE A 119 11.24 6.33 2.17
N ILE A 120 10.19 6.88 1.54
CA ILE A 120 10.04 6.90 0.08
C ILE A 120 11.16 7.70 -0.56
N SER A 121 11.46 8.91 -0.03
CA SER A 121 12.54 9.76 -0.53
C SER A 121 13.92 9.11 -0.39
N LEU A 122 14.11 8.30 0.64
CA LEU A 122 15.36 7.58 0.88
C LEU A 122 15.55 6.43 -0.10
N LYS A 123 14.50 5.61 -0.30
CA LYS A 123 14.56 4.32 -0.99
C LYS A 123 14.30 4.39 -2.49
N THR A 124 13.52 5.36 -2.96
CA THR A 124 13.25 5.49 -4.40
C THR A 124 14.47 5.97 -5.17
N LEU A 125 14.47 5.74 -6.49
CA LEU A 125 15.50 6.23 -7.38
C LEU A 125 15.65 7.75 -7.26
N MET A 126 16.90 8.23 -7.18
CA MET A 126 17.20 9.66 -6.97
C MET A 126 16.60 10.57 -8.04
N SER A 127 16.52 10.08 -9.29
CA SER A 127 16.02 10.85 -10.44
C SER A 127 14.49 10.92 -10.53
N LEU A 128 13.73 10.23 -9.67
CA LEU A 128 12.28 10.40 -9.66
C LEU A 128 11.91 11.87 -9.35
N SER A 129 10.85 12.33 -9.97
CA SER A 129 10.24 13.62 -9.67
C SER A 129 9.55 13.62 -8.30
N ILE A 130 9.23 14.80 -7.78
CA ILE A 130 8.42 14.92 -6.56
C ILE A 130 6.99 14.44 -6.79
N ASP A 131 6.42 14.70 -7.97
CA ASP A 131 5.10 14.22 -8.37
C ASP A 131 4.99 12.69 -8.27
N GLU A 132 5.99 11.97 -8.80
CA GLU A 132 6.05 10.50 -8.71
C GLU A 132 6.14 10.02 -7.26
N ARG A 133 6.96 10.67 -6.42
CA ARG A 133 7.04 10.31 -4.99
C ARG A 133 5.73 10.58 -4.25
N CYS A 134 4.99 11.62 -4.61
CA CYS A 134 3.66 11.89 -4.07
C CYS A 134 2.67 10.77 -4.44
N ARG A 135 2.73 10.26 -5.69
CA ARG A 135 1.91 9.10 -6.10
C ARG A 135 2.30 7.82 -5.36
N ILE A 136 3.59 7.59 -5.11
CA ILE A 136 4.05 6.45 -4.30
C ILE A 136 3.52 6.58 -2.86
N ASN A 137 3.52 7.78 -2.28
CA ASN A 137 2.97 8.03 -0.95
C ASN A 137 1.45 7.73 -0.91
N HIS A 138 0.70 8.19 -1.91
CA HIS A 138 -0.72 7.85 -2.07
C HIS A 138 -0.95 6.34 -2.26
N LEU A 139 -0.15 5.65 -3.06
CA LEU A 139 -0.24 4.20 -3.23
C LEU A 139 -0.04 3.47 -1.89
N SER A 140 0.99 3.82 -1.13
CA SER A 140 1.29 3.20 0.16
C SER A 140 0.18 3.43 1.18
N THR A 141 -0.34 4.65 1.29
CA THR A 141 -1.50 4.94 2.16
C THR A 141 -2.77 4.24 1.69
N SER A 142 -2.97 4.09 0.38
CA SER A 142 -4.14 3.40 -0.19
C SER A 142 -4.16 1.90 0.09
N ILE A 143 -2.99 1.24 0.04
CA ILE A 143 -2.86 -0.18 0.44
C ILE A 143 -3.34 -0.36 1.88
N ILE A 144 -2.97 0.56 2.78
CA ILE A 144 -3.41 0.53 4.18
C ILE A 144 -4.89 0.89 4.32
N ALA A 145 -5.37 1.94 3.64
CA ALA A 145 -6.75 2.39 3.72
C ALA A 145 -7.76 1.37 3.19
N LEU A 146 -7.40 0.57 2.20
CA LEU A 146 -8.28 -0.42 1.58
C LEU A 146 -8.05 -1.85 2.09
N SER A 147 -7.18 -2.05 3.09
CA SER A 147 -6.97 -3.37 3.70
C SER A 147 -8.16 -3.79 4.57
N GLN A 148 -8.41 -5.10 4.67
CA GLN A 148 -9.14 -5.64 5.83
C GLN A 148 -8.35 -5.39 7.12
N GLY A 149 -9.00 -5.56 8.26
CA GLY A 149 -8.44 -5.20 9.57
C GLY A 149 -8.54 -3.71 9.88
N ILE A 150 -7.63 -3.20 10.71
CA ILE A 150 -7.66 -1.82 11.21
C ILE A 150 -6.50 -1.03 10.58
N PRO A 151 -6.78 -0.09 9.65
CA PRO A 151 -5.79 0.83 9.13
C PRO A 151 -5.31 1.79 10.22
N PHE A 152 -4.00 2.03 10.25
CA PHE A 152 -3.36 3.03 11.09
C PHE A 152 -2.54 3.98 10.22
N PHE A 153 -2.66 5.27 10.50
CA PHE A 153 -1.97 6.34 9.79
C PHE A 153 -1.21 7.21 10.78
N HIS A 154 0.03 7.53 10.45
CA HIS A 154 0.81 8.51 11.18
C HIS A 154 0.36 9.92 10.79
N ALA A 155 0.16 10.79 11.78
CA ALA A 155 -0.23 12.18 11.52
C ALA A 155 0.79 12.84 10.59
N GLY A 156 0.34 13.23 9.40
CA GLY A 156 1.18 13.79 8.35
C GLY A 156 1.36 12.90 7.11
N ASP A 157 0.96 11.63 7.15
CA ASP A 157 0.95 10.77 5.94
C ASP A 157 0.15 11.43 4.81
N GLU A 158 -0.99 12.04 5.16
CA GLU A 158 -1.91 12.72 4.26
C GLU A 158 -1.38 14.05 3.69
N ILE A 159 -0.34 14.62 4.29
CA ILE A 159 0.25 15.91 3.90
C ILE A 159 1.77 15.82 3.65
N LEU A 160 2.25 14.63 3.30
CA LEU A 160 3.65 14.38 2.91
C LEU A 160 4.66 14.77 4.00
N ARG A 161 4.29 14.70 5.28
CA ARG A 161 5.12 15.15 6.41
C ARG A 161 6.50 14.50 6.36
N SER A 162 7.51 15.34 6.53
CA SER A 162 8.91 14.96 6.69
C SER A 162 9.40 15.35 8.08
N LYS A 163 10.39 14.60 8.58
CA LYS A 163 11.21 14.97 9.74
C LYS A 163 12.65 15.25 9.30
N SER A 164 12.83 15.67 8.05
CA SER A 164 14.15 15.83 7.42
C SER A 164 14.99 14.54 7.50
N LEU A 165 14.33 13.38 7.27
CA LEU A 165 14.91 12.04 7.36
C LEU A 165 15.32 11.60 8.79
N ASP A 166 14.84 12.24 9.86
CA ASP A 166 15.08 11.77 11.23
C ASP A 166 14.37 10.43 11.50
N ARG A 167 15.13 9.39 11.84
CA ARG A 167 14.59 8.06 12.15
C ARG A 167 14.12 7.89 13.59
N ASP A 168 14.50 8.78 14.51
CA ASP A 168 14.14 8.66 15.93
C ASP A 168 14.07 10.05 16.57
N SER A 169 12.91 10.66 16.35
CA SER A 169 12.66 12.09 16.57
C SER A 169 12.09 12.41 17.96
N TYR A 170 12.14 11.45 18.89
CA TYR A 170 11.53 11.57 20.23
C TYR A 170 11.99 12.81 21.00
N ASN A 171 13.23 13.26 20.78
CA ASN A 171 13.84 14.42 21.44
C ASN A 171 14.43 15.44 20.43
N SER A 172 13.90 15.48 19.21
CA SER A 172 14.36 16.38 18.15
C SER A 172 13.62 17.73 18.13
N GLY A 173 12.78 17.99 19.15
CA GLY A 173 12.04 19.23 19.35
C GLY A 173 11.03 19.55 18.24
N ASP A 174 10.44 20.75 18.32
CA ASP A 174 9.42 21.20 17.37
C ASP A 174 9.97 21.35 15.94
N TRP A 175 11.24 21.70 15.81
CA TRP A 175 11.88 21.96 14.52
C TRP A 175 11.80 20.76 13.56
N PHE A 176 12.24 19.58 14.00
CA PHE A 176 12.20 18.38 13.16
C PHE A 176 10.81 17.72 13.16
N ASN A 177 9.98 17.95 14.19
CA ASN A 177 8.67 17.32 14.32
C ASN A 177 7.49 18.13 13.77
N LYS A 178 7.74 19.31 13.18
CA LYS A 178 6.73 20.26 12.70
C LYS A 178 5.58 19.57 11.95
N LEU A 179 4.36 19.93 12.31
CA LEU A 179 3.15 19.72 11.53
C LEU A 179 2.66 21.08 11.05
N ASP A 180 2.56 21.26 9.74
CA ASP A 180 2.23 22.54 9.13
C ASP A 180 0.83 22.52 8.49
N PHE A 181 -0.17 22.93 9.26
CA PHE A 181 -1.56 23.01 8.78
C PHE A 181 -1.84 24.26 7.91
N THR A 182 -0.82 25.08 7.60
CA THR A 182 -0.95 26.06 6.49
C THR A 182 -0.75 25.40 5.13
N TYR A 183 -0.21 24.18 5.12
CA TYR A 183 0.15 23.39 3.94
C TYR A 183 1.25 24.00 3.07
N GLU A 184 1.93 25.05 3.54
CA GLU A 184 3.00 25.72 2.80
C GLU A 184 4.29 24.88 2.76
N THR A 185 4.53 24.05 3.78
CA THR A 185 5.73 23.22 3.88
C THR A 185 5.40 21.85 4.45
N ASN A 186 6.13 20.82 4.01
CA ASN A 186 6.06 19.49 4.61
C ASN A 186 7.19 19.21 5.62
N ASN A 187 8.03 20.20 5.90
CA ASN A 187 9.23 20.12 6.75
C ASN A 187 10.44 19.34 6.17
N CYS A 188 10.46 19.04 4.86
CA CYS A 188 11.63 18.46 4.21
C CYS A 188 12.75 19.50 4.00
N GLY A 189 14.01 19.09 4.20
CA GLY A 189 15.18 19.92 3.92
C GLY A 189 15.46 20.99 4.96
N VAL A 190 15.07 20.77 6.24
CA VAL A 190 15.29 21.73 7.35
C VAL A 190 16.61 21.50 8.10
N GLY A 191 17.57 20.84 7.44
CA GLY A 191 18.88 20.48 7.97
C GLY A 191 19.03 18.97 8.21
N LEU A 192 20.27 18.54 8.45
CA LEU A 192 20.54 17.15 8.86
C LEU A 192 19.94 16.88 10.25
N PRO A 193 19.29 15.73 10.46
CA PRO A 193 18.65 15.40 11.74
C PRO A 193 19.70 15.10 12.83
N PRO A 194 19.31 15.12 14.12
CA PRO A 194 20.25 15.04 15.23
C PRO A 194 21.22 13.86 15.17
N ARG A 195 22.49 14.15 15.51
CA ARG A 195 23.63 13.25 15.38
C ARG A 195 23.43 11.89 16.05
N GLU A 196 22.89 11.88 17.27
CA GLU A 196 22.79 10.71 18.15
C GLU A 196 22.21 9.47 17.43
N LYS A 197 21.18 9.68 16.59
CA LYS A 197 20.49 8.60 15.91
C LYS A 197 20.82 8.52 14.42
N ASN A 198 21.31 9.59 13.80
CA ASN A 198 21.29 9.74 12.35
C ASN A 198 22.68 9.89 11.68
N GLU A 199 23.76 10.12 12.44
CA GLU A 199 25.07 10.48 11.86
C GLU A 199 25.58 9.50 10.79
N GLY A 200 25.40 8.20 11.01
CA GLY A 200 25.82 7.17 10.06
C GLY A 200 25.15 7.26 8.68
N SER A 201 23.95 7.82 8.62
CA SER A 201 23.17 7.97 7.38
C SER A 201 23.26 9.37 6.76
N TRP A 202 23.91 10.33 7.43
CA TRP A 202 24.06 11.70 6.93
C TRP A 202 24.62 11.81 5.50
N PRO A 203 25.60 11.01 5.06
CA PRO A 203 26.08 11.07 3.67
C PRO A 203 24.97 10.81 2.65
N LEU A 204 24.04 9.90 2.95
CA LEU A 204 22.88 9.60 2.09
C LEU A 204 21.81 10.69 2.18
N MET A 205 21.58 11.21 3.38
CA MET A 205 20.57 12.24 3.65
C MET A 205 20.93 13.57 3.00
N LYS A 206 22.20 14.00 3.12
CA LYS A 206 22.67 15.30 2.62
C LYS A 206 22.35 15.51 1.14
N GLN A 207 22.62 14.51 0.31
CA GLN A 207 22.38 14.57 -1.14
C GLN A 207 20.90 14.77 -1.49
N ARG A 208 19.98 14.25 -0.67
CA ARG A 208 18.53 14.35 -0.87
C ARG A 208 17.98 15.66 -0.34
N LEU A 209 18.39 16.05 0.87
CA LEU A 209 17.93 17.26 1.55
C LEU A 209 18.40 18.54 0.85
N GLU A 210 19.57 18.53 0.21
CA GLU A 210 20.09 19.67 -0.55
C GLU A 210 19.49 19.79 -1.95
N ASN A 211 18.82 18.75 -2.46
CA ASN A 211 18.26 18.75 -3.81
C ASN A 211 16.83 19.34 -3.81
N PRO A 212 16.59 20.50 -4.45
CA PRO A 212 15.26 21.12 -4.49
C PRO A 212 14.19 20.25 -5.13
N SER A 213 14.55 19.30 -6.01
CA SER A 213 13.59 18.39 -6.66
C SER A 213 12.94 17.39 -5.70
N PHE A 214 13.40 17.29 -4.45
CA PHE A 214 12.81 16.46 -3.40
C PHE A 214 11.77 17.20 -2.56
N LYS A 215 11.64 18.52 -2.70
CA LYS A 215 10.78 19.32 -1.83
C LYS A 215 9.39 19.50 -2.47
N PRO A 216 8.30 19.05 -1.82
CA PRO A 216 6.96 19.29 -2.32
C PRO A 216 6.56 20.75 -2.16
N THR A 217 5.72 21.21 -3.09
CA THR A 217 5.04 22.51 -3.03
C THR A 217 3.73 22.35 -2.27
N LYS A 218 3.07 23.47 -2.00
CA LYS A 218 1.72 23.48 -1.43
C LYS A 218 0.72 22.66 -2.27
N ASP A 219 0.80 22.76 -3.59
CA ASP A 219 -0.10 22.03 -4.49
C ASP A 219 0.07 20.52 -4.36
N HIS A 220 1.32 20.02 -4.23
CA HIS A 220 1.57 18.60 -3.96
C HIS A 220 0.97 18.16 -2.62
N ILE A 221 1.12 18.98 -1.57
CA ILE A 221 0.61 18.68 -0.22
C ILE A 221 -0.93 18.64 -0.23
N LEU A 222 -1.58 19.60 -0.87
CA LEU A 222 -3.04 19.63 -0.98
C LEU A 222 -3.58 18.49 -1.87
N ALA A 223 -2.87 18.14 -2.95
CA ALA A 223 -3.24 16.99 -3.78
C ALA A 223 -3.09 15.67 -3.01
N ALA A 224 -2.05 15.51 -2.17
CA ALA A 224 -1.92 14.33 -1.30
C ALA A 224 -3.08 14.25 -0.30
N LEU A 225 -3.47 15.38 0.29
CA LEU A 225 -4.59 15.45 1.23
C LEU A 225 -5.93 15.07 0.58
N ASP A 226 -6.21 15.60 -0.62
CA ASP A 226 -7.44 15.31 -1.35
C ASP A 226 -7.54 13.82 -1.72
N ASN A 227 -6.45 13.25 -2.25
CA ASN A 227 -6.35 11.82 -2.53
C ASN A 227 -6.54 10.95 -1.28
N PHE A 228 -5.92 11.33 -0.16
CA PHE A 228 -6.08 10.61 1.11
C PHE A 228 -7.52 10.67 1.62
N VAL A 229 -8.19 11.83 1.50
CA VAL A 229 -9.60 11.97 1.86
C VAL A 229 -10.48 11.10 0.95
N ASP A 230 -10.20 11.06 -0.35
CA ASP A 230 -10.95 10.26 -1.31
C ASP A 230 -10.81 8.75 -1.04
N ILE A 231 -9.61 8.25 -0.73
CA ILE A 231 -9.44 6.84 -0.40
C ILE A 231 -10.15 6.45 0.90
N LEU A 232 -10.20 7.35 1.89
CA LEU A 232 -11.00 7.14 3.09
C LEU A 232 -12.50 7.13 2.79
N LYS A 233 -13.00 8.04 1.94
CA LYS A 233 -14.41 8.00 1.48
C LYS A 233 -14.74 6.66 0.84
N ILE A 234 -13.82 6.09 0.03
CA ILE A 234 -13.99 4.78 -0.60
C ILE A 234 -14.04 3.66 0.45
N ARG A 235 -13.13 3.64 1.43
CA ARG A 235 -13.18 2.64 2.52
C ARG A 235 -14.54 2.62 3.21
N TYR A 236 -15.11 3.80 3.45
CA TYR A 236 -16.38 3.94 4.17
C TYR A 236 -17.62 3.91 3.27
N SER A 237 -17.48 3.88 1.95
CA SER A 237 -18.60 3.75 1.01
C SER A 237 -19.20 2.34 0.99
N SER A 238 -18.39 1.34 1.36
CA SER A 238 -18.76 -0.08 1.34
C SER A 238 -18.41 -0.80 2.65
N PRO A 239 -19.31 -1.63 3.22
CA PRO A 239 -18.96 -2.55 4.30
C PRO A 239 -17.94 -3.62 3.89
N LEU A 240 -17.77 -3.88 2.58
CA LEU A 240 -16.90 -4.93 2.07
C LEU A 240 -15.43 -4.68 2.39
N PHE A 241 -14.97 -3.42 2.50
CA PHE A 241 -13.61 -3.11 2.98
C PHE A 241 -13.38 -3.35 4.48
N ARG A 242 -14.44 -3.69 5.23
CA ARG A 242 -14.45 -3.73 6.70
C ARG A 242 -15.18 -4.98 7.22
N LEU A 243 -14.89 -6.13 6.62
CA LEU A 243 -15.42 -7.41 7.06
C LEU A 243 -15.00 -7.69 8.50
N THR A 244 -15.92 -8.24 9.28
CA THR A 244 -15.75 -8.32 10.75
C THR A 244 -15.17 -9.64 11.24
N THR A 245 -15.17 -10.69 10.40
CA THR A 245 -14.74 -12.03 10.80
C THR A 245 -13.73 -12.62 9.81
N ALA A 246 -12.93 -13.57 10.28
CA ALA A 246 -12.04 -14.34 9.41
C ALA A 246 -12.83 -15.12 8.35
N SER A 247 -13.97 -15.71 8.74
CA SER A 247 -14.83 -16.46 7.82
C SER A 247 -15.36 -15.60 6.67
N ASP A 248 -15.78 -14.36 6.95
CA ASP A 248 -16.22 -13.45 5.90
C ASP A 248 -15.09 -13.14 4.92
N ILE A 249 -13.87 -12.92 5.43
CA ILE A 249 -12.70 -12.62 4.60
C ILE A 249 -12.32 -13.83 3.75
N GLU A 250 -12.27 -15.03 4.34
CA GLU A 250 -11.97 -16.27 3.63
C GLU A 250 -13.00 -16.58 2.52
N GLN A 251 -14.26 -16.22 2.74
CA GLN A 251 -15.32 -16.44 1.76
C GLN A 251 -15.34 -15.40 0.63
N ARG A 252 -14.92 -14.15 0.89
CA ARG A 252 -15.22 -13.01 0.01
C ARG A 252 -14.00 -12.37 -0.63
N VAL A 253 -12.84 -12.44 0.01
CA VAL A 253 -11.64 -11.72 -0.43
C VAL A 253 -10.77 -12.64 -1.29
N HIS A 254 -10.54 -12.23 -2.54
CA HIS A 254 -9.73 -12.99 -3.50
C HIS A 254 -8.66 -12.11 -4.13
N PHE A 255 -7.53 -12.73 -4.49
CA PHE A 255 -6.45 -12.07 -5.21
C PHE A 255 -6.25 -12.70 -6.58
N HIS A 256 -6.11 -11.87 -7.62
CA HIS A 256 -6.18 -12.31 -9.02
C HIS A 256 -4.84 -12.29 -9.77
N ASN A 257 -3.83 -11.60 -9.26
CA ASN A 257 -2.49 -11.54 -9.86
C ASN A 257 -1.48 -12.32 -9.00
N THR A 258 -1.56 -13.65 -9.07
CA THR A 258 -0.82 -14.58 -8.21
C THR A 258 -0.01 -15.60 -9.02
N GLY A 259 0.83 -16.40 -8.34
CA GLY A 259 1.58 -17.50 -8.96
C GLY A 259 2.86 -17.05 -9.70
N PRO A 260 3.57 -18.00 -10.33
CA PRO A 260 4.91 -17.77 -10.90
C PRO A 260 4.92 -16.86 -12.11
N SER A 261 3.76 -16.67 -12.75
CA SER A 261 3.58 -15.81 -13.93
C SER A 261 2.89 -14.49 -13.59
N LEU A 262 2.79 -14.13 -12.30
CA LEU A 262 2.23 -12.84 -11.90
C LEU A 262 2.94 -11.68 -12.61
N VAL A 263 2.18 -10.61 -12.86
CA VAL A 263 2.74 -9.34 -13.35
C VAL A 263 3.37 -8.59 -12.16
N PRO A 264 4.69 -8.35 -12.17
CA PRO A 264 5.36 -7.71 -11.04
C PRO A 264 4.82 -6.31 -10.77
N GLY A 265 4.72 -5.92 -9.50
CA GLY A 265 4.28 -4.57 -9.11
C GLY A 265 2.77 -4.34 -9.14
N VAL A 266 1.95 -5.36 -9.38
CA VAL A 266 0.49 -5.24 -9.41
C VAL A 266 -0.13 -6.17 -8.37
N ILE A 267 -1.08 -5.66 -7.57
CA ILE A 267 -1.95 -6.47 -6.73
C ILE A 267 -3.40 -6.18 -7.14
N ILE A 268 -4.19 -7.23 -7.34
CA ILE A 268 -5.61 -7.13 -7.71
C ILE A 268 -6.40 -7.88 -6.65
N MET A 269 -7.20 -7.17 -5.86
CA MET A 269 -8.02 -7.70 -4.78
C MET A 269 -9.50 -7.52 -5.13
N SER A 270 -10.28 -8.59 -5.17
CA SER A 270 -11.74 -8.49 -5.21
C SER A 270 -12.35 -8.81 -3.85
N ILE A 271 -13.50 -8.21 -3.58
CA ILE A 271 -14.32 -8.50 -2.42
C ILE A 271 -15.76 -8.70 -2.89
N GLU A 272 -16.25 -9.93 -2.74
CA GLU A 272 -17.57 -10.30 -3.20
C GLU A 272 -18.66 -10.05 -2.15
N ASP A 273 -19.84 -9.71 -2.65
CA ASP A 273 -21.06 -9.71 -1.87
C ASP A 273 -22.13 -10.58 -2.53
N ALA A 274 -23.21 -10.88 -1.78
CA ALA A 274 -24.31 -11.68 -2.31
C ALA A 274 -24.91 -11.02 -3.57
N ARG A 275 -24.85 -11.68 -4.71
CA ARG A 275 -25.33 -11.13 -6.00
C ARG A 275 -26.80 -11.49 -6.29
N ASN A 276 -27.32 -12.56 -5.68
CA ASN A 276 -28.70 -13.05 -5.81
C ASN A 276 -29.21 -13.56 -4.43
N ASP A 277 -30.49 -13.93 -4.34
CA ASP A 277 -31.08 -14.64 -3.17
C ASP A 277 -30.55 -16.08 -2.99
N THR A 278 -29.34 -16.39 -3.47
CA THR A 278 -28.68 -17.65 -3.18
C THR A 278 -28.14 -17.61 -1.75
N TYR A 279 -28.51 -18.61 -0.94
CA TYR A 279 -28.18 -18.72 0.49
C TYR A 279 -26.67 -18.91 0.79
N GLU A 280 -25.77 -18.65 -0.16
CA GLU A 280 -24.34 -18.93 -0.02
C GLU A 280 -23.65 -17.92 0.88
N MET A 281 -24.08 -16.65 0.88
CA MET A 281 -23.56 -15.62 1.77
C MET A 281 -24.60 -14.51 2.02
N ALA A 282 -24.54 -13.84 3.17
CA ALA A 282 -25.43 -12.72 3.48
C ALA A 282 -25.08 -11.48 2.64
N GLN A 283 -26.07 -10.71 2.20
CA GLN A 283 -25.83 -9.40 1.61
C GLN A 283 -25.35 -8.41 2.69
N LEU A 284 -24.18 -7.80 2.48
CA LEU A 284 -23.61 -6.80 3.39
C LEU A 284 -23.75 -5.38 2.87
N ASP A 285 -23.57 -5.20 1.57
CA ASP A 285 -23.59 -3.91 0.89
C ASP A 285 -24.92 -3.72 0.15
N LYS A 286 -25.52 -2.53 0.27
CA LYS A 286 -26.79 -2.18 -0.37
C LYS A 286 -26.62 -1.55 -1.75
N ASN A 287 -25.41 -1.09 -2.07
CA ASN A 287 -25.10 -0.36 -3.29
C ASN A 287 -24.29 -1.21 -4.27
N PHE A 288 -23.42 -2.09 -3.78
CA PHE A 288 -22.48 -2.83 -4.62
C PHE A 288 -22.57 -4.35 -4.40
N THR A 289 -22.46 -5.14 -5.46
CA THR A 289 -22.37 -6.62 -5.42
C THR A 289 -20.92 -7.12 -5.37
N CYS A 290 -19.98 -6.31 -5.84
CA CYS A 290 -18.57 -6.63 -5.87
C CYS A 290 -17.74 -5.35 -5.88
N VAL A 291 -16.57 -5.40 -5.25
CA VAL A 291 -15.55 -4.36 -5.30
C VAL A 291 -14.24 -4.98 -5.77
N VAL A 292 -13.57 -4.36 -6.73
CA VAL A 292 -12.25 -4.77 -7.22
C VAL A 292 -11.27 -3.62 -7.09
N THR A 293 -10.18 -3.83 -6.37
CA THR A 293 -9.11 -2.84 -6.20
C THR A 293 -7.85 -3.30 -6.92
N VAL A 294 -7.29 -2.44 -7.76
CA VAL A 294 -6.01 -2.66 -8.44
C VAL A 294 -4.98 -1.68 -7.88
N PHE A 295 -3.93 -2.20 -7.28
CA PHE A 295 -2.76 -1.44 -6.83
C PHE A 295 -1.65 -1.60 -7.87
N ASN A 296 -1.41 -0.58 -8.70
CA ASN A 296 -0.34 -0.58 -9.69
C ASN A 296 0.86 0.24 -9.19
N ALA A 297 1.94 -0.42 -8.80
CA ALA A 297 3.21 0.21 -8.40
C ALA A 297 4.14 0.51 -9.61
N CYS A 298 3.82 0.01 -10.79
CA CYS A 298 4.68 0.13 -11.97
C CYS A 298 4.80 1.60 -12.44
N PRO A 299 5.95 1.99 -13.03
CA PRO A 299 6.15 3.29 -13.65
C PRO A 299 5.46 3.43 -15.02
N HIS A 300 4.54 2.52 -15.36
CA HIS A 300 3.76 2.52 -16.59
C HIS A 300 2.34 1.99 -16.33
N GLU A 301 1.44 2.22 -17.29
CA GLU A 301 0.11 1.61 -17.30
C GLU A 301 0.21 0.08 -17.34
N VAL A 302 -0.75 -0.59 -16.71
CA VAL A 302 -0.92 -2.04 -16.80
C VAL A 302 -2.30 -2.36 -17.34
N SER A 303 -2.38 -3.42 -18.14
CA SER A 303 -3.63 -4.00 -18.61
C SER A 303 -3.67 -5.48 -18.24
N MET A 304 -4.65 -5.87 -17.43
CA MET A 304 -4.74 -7.20 -16.82
C MET A 304 -6.09 -7.81 -17.11
N GLU A 305 -6.11 -8.95 -17.80
CA GLU A 305 -7.33 -9.73 -18.07
C GLU A 305 -7.57 -10.70 -16.92
N ILE A 306 -8.74 -10.60 -16.28
CA ILE A 306 -9.19 -11.53 -15.25
C ILE A 306 -10.44 -12.26 -15.77
N PRO A 307 -10.28 -13.46 -16.35
CA PRO A 307 -11.39 -14.19 -16.99
C PRO A 307 -12.59 -14.43 -16.06
N ASP A 308 -12.33 -14.65 -14.76
CA ASP A 308 -13.37 -14.89 -13.75
C ASP A 308 -14.27 -13.67 -13.51
N LEU A 309 -13.84 -12.48 -13.95
CA LEU A 309 -14.59 -11.23 -13.85
C LEU A 309 -15.21 -10.80 -15.19
N MET A 310 -15.11 -11.62 -16.24
CA MET A 310 -15.81 -11.36 -17.50
C MET A 310 -17.33 -11.25 -17.30
N SER A 311 -17.98 -10.46 -18.14
CA SER A 311 -19.42 -10.19 -18.12
C SER A 311 -19.94 -9.48 -16.86
N MET A 312 -19.08 -9.12 -15.91
CA MET A 312 -19.45 -8.23 -14.80
C MET A 312 -19.67 -6.80 -15.30
N GLU A 313 -20.48 -6.04 -14.59
CA GLU A 313 -20.76 -4.63 -14.90
C GLU A 313 -19.96 -3.67 -14.00
N LEU A 314 -18.66 -3.94 -13.87
CA LEU A 314 -17.76 -3.12 -13.05
C LEU A 314 -17.54 -1.73 -13.66
N GLN A 315 -17.62 -0.71 -12.81
CA GLN A 315 -17.40 0.70 -13.15
C GLN A 315 -16.40 1.31 -12.18
N LEU A 316 -15.63 2.32 -12.62
CA LEU A 316 -14.75 3.06 -11.72
C LEU A 316 -15.58 3.67 -10.57
N HIS A 317 -15.08 3.56 -9.34
CA HIS A 317 -15.79 4.02 -8.15
C HIS A 317 -16.16 5.51 -8.28
N PRO A 318 -17.40 5.94 -7.93
CA PRO A 318 -17.85 7.32 -8.15
C PRO A 318 -16.95 8.41 -7.56
N VAL A 319 -16.30 8.15 -6.43
CA VAL A 319 -15.29 9.06 -5.85
C VAL A 319 -14.14 9.29 -6.83
N GLN A 320 -13.60 8.24 -7.45
CA GLN A 320 -12.48 8.34 -8.38
C GLN A 320 -12.89 8.92 -9.73
N VAL A 321 -14.11 8.64 -10.21
CA VAL A 321 -14.68 9.31 -11.38
C VAL A 321 -14.68 10.84 -11.21
N ASN A 322 -14.97 11.32 -10.00
CA ASN A 322 -15.03 12.74 -9.66
C ASN A 322 -13.74 13.27 -9.02
N SER A 323 -12.67 12.49 -8.98
CA SER A 323 -11.42 12.87 -8.29
C SER A 323 -10.73 14.03 -9.00
N SER A 324 -9.99 14.83 -8.24
CA SER A 324 -9.09 15.85 -8.80
C SER A 324 -7.90 15.24 -9.55
N ASP A 325 -7.51 13.99 -9.25
CA ASP A 325 -6.46 13.27 -9.95
C ASP A 325 -6.93 12.82 -11.35
N ALA A 326 -6.43 13.51 -12.37
CA ALA A 326 -6.77 13.21 -13.75
C ALA A 326 -6.25 11.85 -14.24
N LEU A 327 -5.25 11.25 -13.58
CA LEU A 327 -4.74 9.93 -13.97
C LEU A 327 -5.73 8.83 -13.60
N VAL A 328 -6.21 8.76 -12.34
CA VAL A 328 -7.12 7.68 -11.94
C VAL A 328 -8.44 7.67 -12.72
N ARG A 329 -8.90 8.83 -13.21
CA ARG A 329 -10.09 8.91 -14.10
C ARG A 329 -9.92 8.20 -15.44
N GLN A 330 -8.69 7.86 -15.84
CA GLN A 330 -8.40 7.10 -17.06
C GLN A 330 -8.50 5.59 -16.83
N SER A 331 -8.67 5.13 -15.59
CA SER A 331 -8.86 3.72 -15.29
C SER A 331 -10.15 3.19 -15.90
N ALA A 332 -10.05 2.02 -16.53
CA ALA A 332 -11.15 1.43 -17.29
C ALA A 332 -11.27 -0.07 -17.04
N PHE A 333 -12.50 -0.58 -17.22
CA PHE A 333 -12.82 -1.99 -17.23
C PHE A 333 -13.57 -2.36 -18.52
N ASP A 334 -13.15 -3.45 -19.15
CA ASP A 334 -13.77 -4.00 -20.35
C ASP A 334 -14.44 -5.34 -20.01
N SER A 335 -15.77 -5.33 -19.94
CA SER A 335 -16.57 -6.50 -19.54
C SER A 335 -16.49 -7.66 -20.51
N THR A 336 -16.10 -7.43 -21.77
CA THR A 336 -16.02 -8.49 -22.79
C THR A 336 -14.79 -9.38 -22.60
N THR A 337 -13.73 -8.85 -22.00
CA THR A 337 -12.46 -9.54 -21.76
C THR A 337 -12.12 -9.69 -20.28
N GLY A 338 -12.87 -9.02 -19.39
CA GLY A 338 -12.53 -8.94 -17.96
C GLY A 338 -11.26 -8.11 -17.73
N ARG A 339 -10.96 -7.17 -18.63
CA ARG A 339 -9.69 -6.43 -18.62
C ARG A 339 -9.79 -5.15 -17.81
N PHE A 340 -8.88 -5.00 -16.86
CA PHE A 340 -8.64 -3.74 -16.15
C PHE A 340 -7.46 -3.01 -16.77
N THR A 341 -7.61 -1.72 -17.07
CA THR A 341 -6.53 -0.83 -17.50
C THR A 341 -6.32 0.22 -16.42
N VAL A 342 -5.11 0.26 -15.84
CA VAL A 342 -4.79 1.11 -14.69
C VAL A 342 -3.48 1.87 -14.93
N PRO A 343 -3.49 3.22 -14.88
CA PRO A 343 -2.31 4.03 -15.09
C PRO A 343 -1.18 3.75 -14.11
N THR A 344 0.00 4.27 -14.41
CA THR A 344 1.19 4.19 -13.56
C THR A 344 0.92 4.68 -12.13
N ARG A 345 1.54 4.02 -11.13
CA ARG A 345 1.52 4.44 -9.71
C ARG A 345 0.14 4.84 -9.22
N THR A 346 -0.85 3.98 -9.45
CA THR A 346 -2.27 4.30 -9.24
C THR A 346 -2.97 3.16 -8.52
N THR A 347 -3.78 3.53 -7.52
CA THR A 347 -4.79 2.64 -6.94
C THR A 347 -6.13 2.95 -7.59
N ALA A 348 -6.69 2.00 -8.32
CA ALA A 348 -8.01 2.13 -8.95
C ALA A 348 -9.00 1.16 -8.29
N VAL A 349 -10.18 1.66 -7.95
CA VAL A 349 -11.26 0.90 -7.32
C VAL A 349 -12.43 0.86 -8.28
N PHE A 350 -12.84 -0.35 -8.64
CA PHE A 350 -14.00 -0.62 -9.47
C PHE A 350 -15.09 -1.25 -8.61
N VAL A 351 -16.34 -0.94 -8.91
CA VAL A 351 -17.51 -1.44 -8.20
C VAL A 351 -18.55 -1.94 -9.19
N GLU A 352 -19.26 -3.01 -8.85
CA GLU A 352 -20.42 -3.48 -9.60
C GLU A 352 -21.67 -2.96 -8.87
N PRO A 353 -22.39 -1.97 -9.41
CA PRO A 353 -23.61 -1.47 -8.80
C PRO A 353 -24.70 -2.54 -8.73
N ARG A 354 -25.52 -2.49 -7.68
CA ARG A 354 -26.74 -3.30 -7.59
C ARG A 354 -27.82 -2.72 -8.50
N CYS A 355 -28.48 -3.59 -9.25
CA CYS A 355 -29.64 -3.28 -10.09
C CYS A 355 -30.94 -3.12 -9.28
#